data_AF-A0A9P0Z4Y0-F1
#
_entry.id   AF-A0A9P0Z4Y0-F1
#
_cell.length_a   1.000
_cell.length_b   1.000
_cell.length_c   1.000
_cell.angle_alpha   90.00
_cell.angle_beta   90.00
_cell.angle_gamma   90.00
#
_symmetry.space_group_name_H-M   'P 1'
#
loop_
_entity.id
_entity.type
_entity.pdbx_description
1 polymer ?
#
loop_
_entity_poly.entity_id
_entity_poly.type
_entity_poly.pdbx_seq_one_letter_code
_entity_poly.pdbx_strand_id
1 'polypeptide(L)'
;MAAAEASIEELELSDPPCLHTISAFLSMEPPDVVISFARDCGKGLITERLQHFIWIHCINRTDVKPYPPYLRSFLKKLIFEIESSGEVVIDELYEKYVYQTSMKGSVSVKENERLSKRISFLFPRDCSNLPSCPKSRKLEVLLHCSVNLLEGDTGCSIWPSCLFLSEFILSFPEIFANKSCFEVGSGVGLVGICLAHVKASKVILSDGDLLTLANMKLNLESNKITARNHLLDHTIDSNTVQCLHLPWESAAENGLQQINPDIVIVWVQMLFMIHCVCHTLFESWPFFLTKIAVMMDLWVNQHEIMSRMMQICRMDSQGCLLLILLLWFVISTHLIVFLP
;
A
#
# COMPACT_ATOMS: atom_id res chain seq x y z
N MET A 1 -4.37 -60.84 2.88
CA MET A 1 -3.44 -59.84 3.46
C MET A 1 -3.98 -58.42 3.23
N ALA A 2 -5.27 -58.23 3.49
CA ALA A 2 -5.93 -56.94 3.47
C ALA A 2 -6.02 -56.48 4.92
N ALA A 3 -5.05 -55.65 5.34
CA ALA A 3 -5.05 -54.87 6.58
C ALA A 3 -3.71 -54.14 6.69
N ALA A 4 -3.61 -52.93 6.10
CA ALA A 4 -2.65 -51.88 6.48
C ALA A 4 -2.86 -50.54 5.74
N GLU A 5 -3.93 -50.36 4.96
CA GLU A 5 -4.31 -49.05 4.41
C GLU A 5 -5.51 -48.52 5.21
N ALA A 6 -5.23 -47.92 6.37
CA ALA A 6 -6.21 -47.14 7.11
C ALA A 6 -5.53 -45.93 7.76
N SER A 7 -6.09 -44.76 7.42
CA SER A 7 -5.99 -43.44 8.03
C SER A 7 -4.65 -42.70 8.00
N ILE A 8 -4.35 -42.06 6.87
CA ILE A 8 -3.63 -40.78 6.85
C ILE A 8 -4.66 -39.75 6.37
N GLU A 9 -5.19 -38.93 7.28
CA GLU A 9 -6.09 -37.80 6.95
C GLU A 9 -5.43 -36.96 5.85
N GLU A 10 -6.02 -36.76 4.68
CA GLU A 10 -5.48 -35.83 3.66
C GLU A 10 -5.41 -34.41 4.25
N LEU A 11 -4.24 -33.77 4.20
CA LEU A 11 -4.11 -32.35 4.52
C LEU A 11 -4.71 -31.62 3.33
N GLU A 12 -6.01 -31.33 3.42
CA GLU A 12 -6.76 -30.81 2.30
C GLU A 12 -6.41 -29.33 2.07
N LEU A 13 -6.23 -28.96 0.79
CA LEU A 13 -6.02 -27.57 0.39
C LEU A 13 -7.15 -26.63 0.86
N SER A 14 -8.32 -27.19 1.17
CA SER A 14 -9.52 -26.51 1.68
C SER A 14 -9.42 -26.08 3.14
N ASP A 15 -8.46 -26.61 3.92
CA ASP A 15 -8.38 -26.30 5.34
C ASP A 15 -8.03 -24.82 5.57
N PRO A 16 -8.85 -24.05 6.32
CA PRO A 16 -8.65 -22.62 6.51
C PRO A 16 -7.25 -22.23 7.01
N PRO A 17 -6.64 -22.94 7.98
CA PRO A 17 -5.29 -22.63 8.44
C PRO A 17 -4.23 -22.73 7.34
N CYS A 18 -4.36 -23.72 6.45
CA CYS A 18 -3.38 -23.96 5.39
C CYS A 18 -3.56 -22.96 4.23
N LEU A 19 -4.79 -22.52 3.97
CA LEU A 19 -5.08 -21.37 3.11
C LEU A 19 -4.49 -20.07 3.65
N HIS A 20 -4.51 -19.85 4.97
CA HIS A 20 -3.88 -18.67 5.58
C HIS A 20 -2.36 -18.67 5.36
N THR A 21 -1.69 -19.82 5.53
CA THR A 21 -0.26 -19.95 5.26
C THR A 21 0.07 -19.58 3.80
N ILE A 22 -0.66 -20.14 2.84
CA ILE A 22 -0.46 -19.86 1.41
C ILE A 22 -0.71 -18.37 1.13
N SER A 23 -1.81 -17.82 1.61
CA SER A 23 -2.21 -16.43 1.35
C SER A 23 -1.21 -15.44 1.93
N ALA A 24 -0.74 -15.67 3.16
CA ALA A 24 0.27 -14.84 3.81
C ALA A 24 1.62 -14.89 3.06
N PHE A 25 2.03 -16.08 2.61
CA PHE A 25 3.25 -16.21 1.81
C PHE A 25 3.14 -15.48 0.47
N LEU A 26 2.03 -15.65 -0.25
CA LEU A 26 1.81 -14.99 -1.55
C LEU A 26 1.73 -13.46 -1.41
N SER A 27 1.25 -12.97 -0.27
CA SER A 27 1.22 -11.54 0.05
C SER A 27 2.58 -10.99 0.50
N MET A 28 3.61 -11.85 0.61
CA MET A 28 4.93 -11.52 1.13
C MET A 28 4.90 -10.92 2.55
N GLU A 29 3.99 -11.40 3.38
CA GLU A 29 3.93 -11.05 4.81
C GLU A 29 5.26 -11.37 5.51
N PRO A 30 5.60 -10.70 6.62
CA PRO A 30 6.82 -10.99 7.37
C PRO A 30 6.96 -12.50 7.64
N PRO A 31 8.15 -13.10 7.43
CA PRO A 31 8.31 -14.56 7.53
C PRO A 31 7.82 -15.16 8.85
N ASP A 32 7.97 -14.45 9.97
CA ASP A 32 7.52 -14.93 11.28
C ASP A 32 5.99 -15.09 11.34
N VAL A 33 5.24 -14.23 10.64
CA VAL A 33 3.78 -14.31 10.53
C VAL A 33 3.39 -15.53 9.69
N VAL A 34 4.05 -15.73 8.55
CA VAL A 34 3.80 -16.90 7.68
C VAL A 34 4.12 -18.20 8.41
N ILE A 35 5.24 -18.25 9.14
CA ILE A 35 5.63 -19.40 9.98
C ILE A 35 4.60 -19.62 11.09
N SER A 36 4.08 -18.56 11.71
CA SER A 36 3.02 -18.70 12.72
C SER A 36 1.78 -19.39 12.15
N PHE A 37 1.30 -18.95 10.97
CA PHE A 37 0.18 -19.62 10.31
C PHE A 37 0.49 -21.06 9.89
N ALA A 38 1.73 -21.33 9.46
CA ALA A 38 2.17 -22.69 9.19
C ALA A 38 2.04 -23.57 10.43
N ARG A 39 2.49 -23.10 11.60
CA ARG A 39 2.30 -23.84 12.86
C ARG A 39 0.84 -24.07 13.16
N ASP A 40 -0.03 -23.08 12.95
CA ASP A 40 -1.46 -23.26 13.18
C ASP A 40 -2.05 -24.36 12.26
N CYS A 41 -1.63 -24.42 10.99
CA CYS A 41 -1.97 -25.50 10.06
C CYS A 41 -1.41 -26.86 10.53
N GLY A 42 -0.21 -26.88 11.11
CA GLY A 42 0.45 -28.08 11.64
C GLY A 42 0.14 -28.41 13.10
N LYS A 43 -0.89 -27.79 13.71
CA LYS A 43 -1.27 -27.97 15.13
C LYS A 43 -0.11 -27.74 16.11
N GLY A 44 0.74 -26.76 15.81
CA GLY A 44 1.88 -26.31 16.62
C GLY A 44 3.26 -26.73 16.11
N LEU A 45 3.34 -27.67 15.16
CA LEU A 45 4.61 -28.19 14.63
C LEU A 45 4.64 -28.13 13.10
N ILE A 46 5.82 -27.90 12.53
CA ILE A 46 6.02 -27.93 11.07
C ILE A 46 6.53 -29.32 10.67
N THR A 47 5.61 -30.28 10.71
CA THR A 47 5.86 -31.68 10.32
C THR A 47 6.38 -31.79 8.90
N GLU A 48 7.10 -32.87 8.58
CA GLU A 48 7.59 -33.21 7.23
C GLU A 48 6.50 -33.01 6.15
N ARG A 49 5.28 -33.43 6.45
CA ARG A 49 4.14 -33.29 5.55
C ARG A 49 3.77 -31.83 5.26
N LEU A 50 3.78 -30.97 6.28
CA LEU A 50 3.51 -29.55 6.11
C LEU A 50 4.67 -28.86 5.38
N GLN A 51 5.91 -29.32 5.55
CA GLN A 51 7.05 -28.84 4.77
C GLN A 51 6.83 -29.12 3.27
N HIS A 52 6.41 -30.34 2.90
CA HIS A 52 6.06 -30.66 1.51
C HIS A 52 4.88 -29.82 0.99
N PHE A 53 3.88 -29.55 1.82
CA PHE A 53 2.77 -28.65 1.46
C PHE A 53 3.27 -27.23 1.13
N ILE A 54 4.10 -26.64 1.99
CA ILE A 54 4.71 -25.32 1.77
C ILE A 54 5.59 -25.34 0.52
N TRP A 55 6.35 -26.42 0.32
CA TRP A 55 7.18 -26.58 -0.88
C TRP A 55 6.34 -26.51 -2.16
N ILE A 56 5.28 -27.31 -2.25
CA ILE A 56 4.43 -27.40 -3.45
C ILE A 56 3.65 -26.11 -3.68
N HIS A 57 3.02 -25.56 -2.64
CA HIS A 57 2.04 -24.48 -2.79
C HIS A 57 2.60 -23.07 -2.64
N CYS A 58 3.80 -22.91 -2.07
CA CYS A 58 4.45 -21.62 -1.86
C CYS A 58 5.76 -21.50 -2.66
N ILE A 59 6.67 -22.46 -2.55
CA ILE A 59 8.06 -22.29 -2.99
C ILE A 59 8.31 -22.74 -4.44
N ASN A 60 7.77 -23.90 -4.83
CA ASN A 60 8.01 -24.55 -6.13
C ASN A 60 6.85 -24.32 -7.12
N ARG A 61 6.22 -23.15 -7.01
CA ARG A 61 5.16 -22.72 -7.91
C ARG A 61 5.71 -22.39 -9.31
N THR A 62 4.95 -22.79 -10.33
CA THR A 62 5.29 -22.54 -11.75
C THR A 62 4.68 -21.26 -12.30
N ASP A 63 3.62 -20.75 -11.68
CA ASP A 63 2.85 -19.57 -12.10
C ASP A 63 3.45 -18.25 -11.60
N VAL A 64 3.97 -18.23 -10.37
CA VAL A 64 4.57 -17.03 -9.76
C VAL A 64 5.87 -17.40 -9.08
N LYS A 65 6.99 -16.79 -9.50
CA LYS A 65 8.28 -16.95 -8.84
C LYS A 65 8.38 -15.98 -7.65
N PRO A 66 8.62 -16.47 -6.41
CA PRO A 66 8.78 -15.59 -5.25
C PRO A 66 9.98 -14.65 -5.40
N TYR A 67 9.88 -13.44 -4.85
CA TYR A 67 10.98 -12.47 -4.84
C TYR A 67 12.21 -13.06 -4.12
N PRO A 68 13.39 -13.19 -4.78
CA PRO A 68 14.50 -13.98 -4.25
C PRO A 68 15.01 -13.57 -2.86
N PRO A 69 15.15 -12.27 -2.51
CA PRO A 69 15.54 -11.86 -1.16
C PRO A 69 14.53 -12.25 -0.09
N TYR A 70 13.23 -12.09 -0.37
CA TYR A 70 12.17 -12.53 0.53
C TYR A 70 12.21 -14.05 0.73
N LEU A 71 12.28 -14.80 -0.36
CA LEU A 71 12.35 -16.27 -0.32
C LEU A 71 13.57 -16.76 0.48
N ARG A 72 14.73 -16.11 0.34
CA ARG A 72 15.92 -16.42 1.12
C ARG A 72 15.71 -16.17 2.61
N SER A 73 15.12 -15.03 2.97
CA SER A 73 14.81 -14.69 4.37
C SER A 73 13.81 -15.66 4.98
N PHE A 74 12.75 -15.98 4.23
CA PHE A 74 11.73 -16.95 4.61
C PHE A 74 12.31 -18.35 4.82
N LEU A 75 13.04 -18.88 3.82
CA LEU A 75 13.69 -20.20 3.93
C LEU A 75 14.61 -20.29 5.14
N LYS A 76 15.42 -19.25 5.41
CA LYS A 76 16.31 -19.23 6.57
C LYS A 76 15.54 -19.35 7.89
N LYS A 77 14.44 -18.60 8.04
CA LYS A 77 13.62 -18.61 9.26
C LYS A 77 12.80 -19.89 9.40
N LEU A 78 12.26 -20.41 8.29
CA LEU A 78 11.52 -21.66 8.26
C LEU A 78 12.41 -22.84 8.67
N ILE A 79 13.61 -22.95 8.07
CA ILE A 79 14.60 -23.98 8.42
C ILE A 79 14.95 -23.89 9.91
N PHE A 80 15.26 -22.68 10.40
CA PHE A 80 15.56 -22.46 11.82
C PHE A 80 14.40 -22.89 12.74
N GLU A 81 13.15 -22.57 12.40
CA GLU A 81 11.98 -22.97 13.20
C GLU A 81 11.86 -24.50 13.26
N ILE A 82 11.95 -25.18 12.12
CA ILE A 82 11.86 -26.65 12.02
C ILE A 82 12.97 -27.30 12.87
N GLU A 83 14.23 -26.87 12.69
CA GLU A 83 15.38 -27.34 13.47
C GLU A 83 15.21 -27.09 14.97
N SER A 84 14.70 -25.92 15.35
CA SER A 84 14.48 -25.54 16.75
C SER A 84 13.39 -26.36 17.43
N SER A 85 12.42 -26.85 16.64
CA SER A 85 11.35 -27.74 17.10
C SER A 85 11.77 -29.21 17.19
N GLY A 86 12.98 -29.55 16.75
CA GLY A 86 13.50 -30.92 16.74
C GLY A 86 13.04 -31.77 15.55
N GLU A 87 12.33 -31.16 14.59
CA GLU A 87 11.90 -31.81 13.35
C GLU A 87 13.04 -31.86 12.32
N VAL A 88 12.99 -32.85 11.43
CA VAL A 88 13.96 -32.96 10.32
C VAL A 88 13.48 -32.10 9.15
N VAL A 89 14.38 -31.28 8.62
CA VAL A 89 14.13 -30.42 7.45
C VAL A 89 14.27 -31.27 6.19
N ILE A 90 13.29 -31.18 5.28
CA ILE A 90 13.33 -31.89 3.99
C ILE A 90 14.43 -31.32 3.08
N ASP A 91 15.05 -32.20 2.28
CA ASP A 91 16.20 -31.87 1.42
C ASP A 91 15.89 -30.74 0.44
N GLU A 92 14.67 -30.68 -0.11
CA GLU A 92 14.26 -29.67 -1.09
C GLU A 92 14.36 -28.24 -0.54
N LEU A 93 14.09 -28.05 0.76
CA LEU A 93 14.21 -26.74 1.41
C LEU A 93 15.68 -26.32 1.53
N TYR A 94 16.57 -27.23 1.90
CA TYR A 94 18.01 -26.97 1.95
C TYR A 94 18.59 -26.71 0.56
N GLU A 95 18.30 -27.56 -0.41
CA GLU A 95 18.76 -27.40 -1.79
C GLU A 95 18.33 -26.04 -2.35
N LYS A 96 17.08 -25.64 -2.11
CA LYS A 96 16.56 -24.34 -2.54
C LYS A 96 17.26 -23.19 -1.82
N TYR A 97 17.49 -23.29 -0.52
CA TYR A 97 18.18 -22.26 0.25
C TYR A 97 19.64 -22.10 -0.19
N VAL A 98 20.35 -23.20 -0.42
CA VAL A 98 21.71 -23.22 -0.95
C VAL A 98 21.73 -22.61 -2.35
N TYR A 99 20.81 -23.00 -3.25
CA TYR A 99 20.69 -22.41 -4.58
C TYR A 99 20.50 -20.89 -4.52
N GLN A 100 19.58 -20.41 -3.66
CA GLN A 100 19.33 -18.97 -3.47
C GLN A 100 20.52 -18.23 -2.86
N THR A 101 21.36 -18.90 -2.08
CA THR A 101 22.55 -18.33 -1.45
C THR A 101 23.75 -18.32 -2.39
N SER A 102 23.91 -19.35 -3.24
CA SER A 102 24.93 -19.46 -4.27
C SER A 102 24.71 -18.50 -5.45
N MET A 103 23.46 -18.10 -5.70
CA MET A 103 23.12 -16.98 -6.58
C MET A 103 23.57 -15.61 -6.02
N LYS A 104 24.28 -15.54 -4.88
CA LYS A 104 25.07 -14.36 -4.46
C LYS A 104 26.28 -14.12 -5.38
N GLY A 105 26.04 -13.95 -6.68
CA GLY A 105 26.86 -13.07 -7.49
C GLY A 105 26.23 -11.69 -7.46
N SER A 106 26.81 -10.74 -6.71
CA SER A 106 26.53 -9.28 -6.77
C SER A 106 25.28 -8.70 -6.09
N VAL A 107 24.94 -9.06 -4.85
CA VAL A 107 24.07 -8.19 -4.03
C VAL A 107 24.68 -7.98 -2.65
N SER A 108 25.59 -7.01 -2.58
CA SER A 108 25.73 -6.21 -1.36
C SER A 108 24.40 -5.47 -1.25
N VAL A 109 23.61 -5.73 -0.20
CA VAL A 109 22.44 -4.91 0.08
C VAL A 109 22.99 -3.53 0.42
N LYS A 110 23.12 -2.67 -0.59
CA LYS A 110 23.27 -1.24 -0.35
C LYS A 110 21.92 -0.81 0.17
N GLU A 111 21.88 -0.16 1.33
CA GLU A 111 20.66 0.40 1.94
C GLU A 111 19.86 1.33 1.00
N ASN A 112 20.41 1.69 -0.16
CA ASN A 112 19.80 2.51 -1.20
C ASN A 112 19.25 1.71 -2.42
N GLU A 113 19.04 0.40 -2.32
CA GLU A 113 18.43 -0.34 -3.43
C GLU A 113 16.98 0.10 -3.67
N ARG A 114 16.75 0.70 -4.84
CA ARG A 114 15.43 1.08 -5.33
C ARG A 114 14.84 -0.06 -6.16
N LEU A 115 13.61 -0.46 -5.85
CA LEU A 115 12.81 -1.36 -6.67
C LEU A 115 11.93 -0.55 -7.61
N SER A 116 11.93 -0.91 -8.89
CA SER A 116 11.02 -0.32 -9.87
C SER A 116 9.74 -1.16 -9.92
N LYS A 117 8.64 -0.60 -9.42
CA LYS A 117 7.30 -1.20 -9.45
C LYS A 117 6.50 -0.60 -10.59
N ARG A 118 5.85 -1.45 -11.37
CA ARG A 118 4.97 -1.05 -12.48
C ARG A 118 3.53 -1.34 -12.09
N ILE A 119 2.75 -0.30 -11.84
CA ILE A 119 1.33 -0.40 -11.50
C ILE A 119 0.52 -0.19 -12.76
N SER A 120 -0.48 -1.05 -12.99
CA SER A 120 -1.35 -0.99 -14.17
C SER A 120 -2.80 -0.87 -13.74
N PHE A 121 -3.46 0.22 -14.12
CA PHE A 121 -4.90 0.40 -13.96
C PHE A 121 -5.59 0.06 -15.27
N LEU A 122 -6.61 -0.81 -15.19
CA LEU A 122 -7.37 -1.29 -16.34
C LEU A 122 -8.74 -0.63 -16.35
N PHE A 123 -9.13 -0.07 -17.49
CA PHE A 123 -10.42 0.59 -17.65
C PHE A 123 -11.46 -0.37 -18.26
N PRO A 124 -12.67 -0.49 -17.67
CA PRO A 124 -13.78 -1.25 -18.24
C PRO A 124 -14.13 -0.80 -19.66
N ARG A 125 -14.77 -1.69 -20.44
CA ARG A 125 -15.11 -1.41 -21.86
C ARG A 125 -16.06 -0.21 -22.01
N ASP A 126 -16.93 -0.03 -21.03
CA ASP A 126 -17.98 1.00 -21.04
C ASP A 126 -17.42 2.40 -20.70
N CYS A 127 -16.18 2.47 -20.21
CA CYS A 127 -15.49 3.71 -19.86
C CYS A 127 -14.75 4.36 -21.05
N SER A 128 -14.92 3.84 -22.27
CA SER A 128 -14.25 4.37 -23.48
C SER A 128 -14.62 5.84 -23.81
N ASN A 129 -15.72 6.34 -23.26
CA ASN A 129 -16.17 7.72 -23.40
C ASN A 129 -15.58 8.68 -22.34
N LEU A 130 -14.89 8.17 -21.31
CA LEU A 130 -14.26 9.04 -20.30
C LEU A 130 -13.04 9.75 -20.92
N PRO A 131 -12.93 11.08 -20.79
CA PRO A 131 -11.79 11.83 -21.34
C PRO A 131 -10.45 11.50 -20.64
N SER A 132 -10.49 10.84 -19.48
CA SER A 132 -9.33 10.29 -18.77
C SER A 132 -8.94 8.89 -19.28
N CYS A 133 -9.82 8.12 -19.90
CA CYS A 133 -9.50 6.75 -20.32
C CYS A 133 -8.51 6.75 -21.52
N PRO A 134 -7.31 6.16 -21.40
CA PRO A 134 -6.40 6.02 -22.53
C PRO A 134 -7.00 5.15 -23.64
N LYS A 135 -6.57 5.36 -24.90
CA LYS A 135 -6.98 4.51 -26.03
C LYS A 135 -6.64 3.03 -25.82
N SER A 136 -5.55 2.74 -25.11
CA SER A 136 -5.14 1.39 -24.71
C SER A 136 -6.04 0.77 -23.63
N ARG A 137 -6.94 1.55 -23.00
CA ARG A 137 -7.71 1.20 -21.79
C ARG A 137 -6.84 0.76 -20.62
N LYS A 138 -5.57 1.17 -20.63
CA LYS A 138 -4.57 0.84 -19.61
C LYS A 138 -3.76 2.08 -19.31
N LEU A 139 -3.76 2.50 -18.06
CA LEU A 139 -2.80 3.46 -17.52
C LEU A 139 -1.71 2.68 -16.79
N GLU A 140 -0.46 2.98 -17.11
CA GLU A 140 0.71 2.33 -16.51
C GLU A 140 1.55 3.38 -15.81
N VAL A 141 1.82 3.15 -14.53
CA VAL A 141 2.61 4.04 -13.66
C VAL A 141 3.86 3.31 -13.21
N LEU A 142 5.02 3.95 -13.40
CA LEU A 142 6.30 3.44 -12.92
C LEU A 142 6.69 4.16 -11.63
N LEU A 143 6.90 3.40 -10.54
CA LEU A 143 7.30 3.95 -9.25
C LEU A 143 8.61 3.32 -8.80
N HIS A 144 9.52 4.16 -8.34
CA HIS A 144 10.70 3.76 -7.59
C HIS A 144 10.33 3.75 -6.11
N CYS A 145 10.51 2.60 -5.48
CA CYS A 145 10.23 2.38 -4.07
C CYS A 145 11.49 1.89 -3.37
N SER A 146 11.63 2.23 -2.09
CA SER A 146 12.64 1.59 -1.26
C SER A 146 12.29 0.13 -1.00
N VAL A 147 13.31 -0.71 -0.84
CA VAL A 147 13.17 -2.05 -0.25
C VAL A 147 13.05 -1.94 1.28
N ASN A 148 13.60 -0.87 1.86
CA ASN A 148 13.46 -0.57 3.28
C ASN A 148 12.15 0.17 3.53
N LEU A 149 11.19 -0.51 4.17
CA LEU A 149 9.89 0.03 4.52
C LEU A 149 9.96 1.26 5.44
N LEU A 150 11.07 1.49 6.14
CA LEU A 150 11.26 2.62 7.06
C LEU A 150 11.91 3.84 6.38
N GLU A 151 12.35 3.72 5.13
CA GLU A 151 13.04 4.82 4.47
C GLU A 151 12.09 5.98 4.16
N GLY A 152 12.58 7.20 4.44
CA GLY A 152 11.83 8.43 4.28
C GLY A 152 10.58 8.48 5.16
N ASP A 153 10.73 8.09 6.42
CA ASP A 153 9.62 7.94 7.37
C ASP A 153 8.47 7.09 6.79
N THR A 154 8.84 5.98 6.16
CA THR A 154 7.95 5.04 5.44
C THR A 154 7.33 5.54 4.13
N GLY A 155 7.53 6.80 3.76
CA GLY A 155 6.96 7.42 2.56
C GLY A 155 7.60 6.98 1.24
N CYS A 156 8.77 6.33 1.27
CA CYS A 156 9.42 5.79 0.07
C CYS A 156 8.86 4.43 -0.39
N SER A 157 7.81 3.92 0.25
CA SER A 157 7.14 2.64 -0.08
C SER A 157 5.70 2.83 -0.56
N ILE A 158 5.18 1.86 -1.32
CA ILE A 158 3.76 1.83 -1.71
C ILE A 158 2.94 1.25 -0.56
N TRP A 159 1.86 1.92 -0.22
CA TRP A 159 0.86 1.47 0.74
C TRP A 159 -0.43 1.06 0.02
N PRO A 160 -1.17 0.01 0.47
CA PRO A 160 -2.36 -0.45 -0.25
C PRO A 160 -3.46 0.61 -0.39
N SER A 161 -3.57 1.52 0.59
CA SER A 161 -4.49 2.66 0.55
C SER A 161 -4.28 3.55 -0.68
N CYS A 162 -3.03 3.76 -1.11
CA CYS A 162 -2.76 4.60 -2.26
C CYS A 162 -3.09 3.95 -3.60
N LEU A 163 -3.09 2.62 -3.67
CA LEU A 163 -3.60 1.89 -4.84
C LEU A 163 -5.11 2.08 -4.97
N PHE A 164 -5.85 1.92 -3.88
CA PHE A 164 -7.31 2.06 -3.90
C PHE A 164 -7.74 3.50 -4.21
N LEU A 165 -7.12 4.50 -3.56
CA LEU A 165 -7.47 5.89 -3.83
C LEU A 165 -7.19 6.27 -5.28
N SER A 166 -6.10 5.74 -5.85
CA SER A 166 -5.79 5.91 -7.27
C SER A 166 -6.86 5.31 -8.16
N GLU A 167 -7.34 4.10 -7.85
CA GLU A 167 -8.46 3.47 -8.57
C GLU A 167 -9.75 4.30 -8.45
N PHE A 168 -10.05 4.83 -7.27
CA PHE A 168 -11.20 5.72 -7.05
C PHE A 168 -11.13 6.99 -7.91
N ILE A 169 -9.98 7.68 -7.90
CA ILE A 169 -9.77 8.89 -8.72
C ILE A 169 -9.95 8.60 -10.20
N LEU A 170 -9.42 7.48 -10.68
CA LEU A 170 -9.51 7.08 -12.09
C LEU A 170 -10.93 6.65 -12.48
N SER A 171 -11.71 6.12 -11.53
CA SER A 171 -13.10 5.66 -11.74
C SER A 171 -14.10 6.82 -11.75
N PHE A 172 -13.83 7.88 -10.99
CA PHE A 172 -14.70 9.06 -10.84
C PHE A 172 -13.97 10.36 -11.19
N PRO A 173 -13.42 10.49 -12.42
CA PRO A 173 -12.61 11.64 -12.81
C PRO A 173 -13.37 12.97 -12.72
N GLU A 174 -14.70 12.96 -12.87
CA GLU A 174 -15.57 14.14 -12.80
C GLU A 174 -15.54 14.84 -11.44
N ILE A 175 -15.19 14.13 -10.37
CA ILE A 175 -15.04 14.70 -9.03
C ILE A 175 -13.79 15.59 -8.96
N PHE A 176 -12.71 15.18 -9.63
CA PHE A 176 -11.38 15.77 -9.51
C PHE A 176 -10.98 16.65 -10.69
N ALA A 177 -11.59 16.45 -11.86
CA ALA A 177 -11.29 17.21 -13.06
C ALA A 177 -11.53 18.71 -12.84
N ASN A 178 -10.56 19.53 -13.26
CA ASN A 178 -10.54 20.99 -13.08
C ASN A 178 -10.56 21.47 -11.61
N LYS A 179 -10.39 20.57 -10.62
CA LYS A 179 -10.28 20.92 -9.20
C LYS A 179 -8.84 21.10 -8.77
N SER A 180 -8.61 22.02 -7.85
CA SER A 180 -7.34 22.13 -7.12
C SER A 180 -7.30 21.08 -6.02
N CYS A 181 -6.36 20.15 -6.07
CA CYS A 181 -6.23 19.05 -5.13
C CYS A 181 -4.96 19.20 -4.30
N PHE A 182 -5.07 18.99 -2.99
CA PHE A 182 -3.95 18.99 -2.06
C PHE A 182 -3.91 17.66 -1.30
N GLU A 183 -2.78 16.97 -1.35
CA GLU A 183 -2.57 15.70 -0.67
C GLU A 183 -1.54 15.87 0.45
N VAL A 184 -1.89 15.38 1.64
CA VAL A 184 -1.02 15.36 2.83
C VAL A 184 -0.46 13.96 3.02
N GLY A 185 0.86 13.82 3.07
CA GLY A 185 1.56 12.54 3.20
C GLY A 185 1.59 11.75 1.90
N SER A 186 1.91 12.38 0.77
CA SER A 186 1.79 11.79 -0.57
C SER A 186 2.74 10.61 -0.84
N GLY A 187 3.76 10.39 0.00
CA GLY A 187 4.66 9.24 -0.11
C GLY A 187 5.33 9.14 -1.49
N VAL A 188 5.14 8.00 -2.17
CA VAL A 188 5.68 7.78 -3.52
C VAL A 188 5.04 8.64 -4.63
N GLY A 189 3.94 9.35 -4.34
CA GLY A 189 3.29 10.30 -5.26
C GLY A 189 2.27 9.69 -6.24
N LEU A 190 1.86 8.44 -6.04
CA LEU A 190 0.97 7.71 -6.96
C LEU A 190 -0.39 8.41 -7.16
N VAL A 191 -0.99 8.91 -6.09
CA VAL A 191 -2.28 9.62 -6.12
C VAL A 191 -2.16 10.90 -6.93
N GLY A 192 -1.10 11.68 -6.71
CA GLY A 192 -0.79 12.85 -7.53
C GLY A 192 -0.64 12.58 -9.01
N ILE A 193 -0.03 11.44 -9.38
CA ILE A 193 0.06 11.00 -10.78
C ILE A 193 -1.33 10.75 -11.37
N CYS A 194 -2.23 10.12 -10.60
CA CYS A 194 -3.60 9.87 -11.03
C CYS A 194 -4.43 11.16 -11.12
N LEU A 195 -4.26 12.09 -10.18
CA LEU A 195 -4.91 13.42 -10.21
C LEU A 195 -4.50 14.22 -11.45
N ALA A 196 -3.20 14.22 -11.78
CA ALA A 196 -2.71 14.84 -13.00
C ALA A 196 -3.30 14.17 -14.25
N HIS A 197 -3.42 12.85 -14.24
CA HIS A 197 -4.01 12.08 -15.34
C HIS A 197 -5.49 12.43 -15.60
N VAL A 198 -6.29 12.60 -14.54
CA VAL A 198 -7.70 13.01 -14.65
C VAL A 198 -7.90 14.52 -14.87
N LYS A 199 -6.81 15.27 -15.10
CA LYS A 199 -6.82 16.70 -15.41
C LYS A 199 -7.35 17.55 -14.25
N ALA A 200 -6.93 17.27 -13.02
CA ALA A 200 -7.03 18.24 -11.93
C ALA A 200 -6.34 19.55 -12.33
N SER A 201 -6.92 20.70 -11.97
CA SER A 201 -6.41 22.02 -12.41
C SER A 201 -5.10 22.40 -11.70
N LYS A 202 -4.93 21.94 -10.47
CA LYS A 202 -3.72 22.10 -9.67
C LYS A 202 -3.58 20.89 -8.76
N VAL A 203 -2.38 20.33 -8.66
CA VAL A 203 -2.11 19.20 -7.74
C VAL A 203 -0.93 19.59 -6.87
N ILE A 204 -1.12 19.53 -5.56
CA ILE A 204 -0.09 19.83 -4.58
C ILE A 204 0.10 18.58 -3.71
N LEU A 205 1.28 18.00 -3.80
CA LEU A 205 1.69 16.82 -3.04
C LEU A 205 2.60 17.28 -1.92
N SER A 206 2.36 16.77 -0.72
CA SER A 206 3.17 17.15 0.44
C SER A 206 3.58 15.97 1.27
N ASP A 207 4.78 16.07 1.85
CA ASP A 207 5.32 15.06 2.76
C ASP A 207 6.21 15.72 3.82
N GLY A 208 6.31 15.10 4.99
CA GLY A 208 7.11 15.58 6.11
C GLY A 208 8.61 15.26 5.95
N ASP A 209 8.93 14.19 5.23
CA ASP A 209 10.30 13.73 5.05
C ASP A 209 10.90 14.18 3.70
N LEU A 210 12.16 14.65 3.74
CA LEU A 210 12.86 15.16 2.57
C LEU A 210 13.31 14.06 1.59
N LEU A 211 13.61 12.85 2.08
CA LEU A 211 13.95 11.71 1.23
C LEU A 211 12.71 11.22 0.46
N THR A 212 11.56 11.18 1.13
CA THR A 212 10.28 10.90 0.48
C THR A 212 9.94 11.94 -0.55
N LEU A 213 10.11 13.23 -0.24
CA LEU A 213 9.89 14.30 -1.21
C LEU A 213 10.82 14.19 -2.43
N ALA A 214 12.09 13.81 -2.22
CA ALA A 214 13.03 13.57 -3.32
C ALA A 214 12.61 12.36 -4.17
N ASN A 215 12.23 11.25 -3.53
CA ASN A 215 11.75 10.04 -4.22
C ASN A 215 10.46 10.30 -5.02
N MET A 216 9.53 11.07 -4.44
CA MET A 216 8.29 11.49 -5.08
C MET A 216 8.57 12.27 -6.37
N LYS A 217 9.51 13.22 -6.35
CA LYS A 217 9.90 13.98 -7.55
C LYS A 217 10.47 13.08 -8.63
N LEU A 218 11.33 12.13 -8.28
CA LEU A 218 11.85 11.13 -9.21
C LEU A 218 10.72 10.31 -9.84
N ASN A 219 9.70 9.96 -9.06
CA ASN A 219 8.54 9.22 -9.57
C ASN A 219 7.68 10.07 -10.52
N LEU A 220 7.47 11.35 -10.22
CA LEU A 220 6.77 12.26 -11.12
C LEU A 220 7.52 12.39 -12.46
N GLU A 221 8.85 12.56 -12.42
CA GLU A 221 9.70 12.64 -13.60
C GLU A 221 9.65 11.36 -14.45
N SER A 222 9.73 10.18 -13.82
CA SER A 222 9.59 8.87 -14.47
C SER A 222 8.25 8.69 -15.19
N ASN A 223 7.20 9.38 -14.74
CA ASN A 223 5.88 9.39 -15.37
C ASN A 223 5.63 10.62 -16.25
N LYS A 224 6.69 11.37 -16.60
CA LYS A 224 6.66 12.56 -17.47
C LYS A 224 5.73 13.67 -16.94
N ILE A 225 5.62 13.77 -15.62
CA ILE A 225 4.90 14.85 -14.95
C ILE A 225 5.92 15.88 -14.49
N THR A 226 5.76 17.13 -14.93
CA THR A 226 6.65 18.21 -14.54
C THR A 226 6.36 18.65 -13.11
N ALA A 227 7.29 18.35 -12.20
CA ALA A 227 7.25 18.80 -10.81
C ALA A 227 7.87 20.21 -10.68
N ARG A 228 7.16 21.18 -10.05
CA ARG A 228 7.77 22.49 -9.69
C ARG A 228 8.25 22.52 -8.25
N ASN A 229 9.41 23.16 -8.04
CA ASN A 229 9.92 23.55 -6.73
C ASN A 229 9.45 24.96 -6.40
N HIS A 230 9.00 25.20 -5.16
CA HIS A 230 8.52 26.52 -4.71
C HIS A 230 9.59 27.64 -4.74
N LEU A 231 10.86 27.29 -4.97
CA LEU A 231 11.98 28.22 -4.82
C LEU A 231 12.27 29.07 -6.06
N LEU A 232 11.98 28.61 -7.29
CA LEU A 232 12.39 29.31 -8.51
C LEU A 232 11.54 28.84 -9.73
N ASP A 233 10.40 29.47 -10.03
CA ASP A 233 10.02 29.88 -11.40
C ASP A 233 8.57 30.43 -11.49
N HIS A 234 8.42 31.58 -12.17
CA HIS A 234 7.16 32.30 -12.37
C HIS A 234 6.59 32.11 -13.80
N THR A 235 6.46 30.86 -14.26
CA THR A 235 5.75 30.58 -15.53
C THR A 235 4.59 29.62 -15.27
N ILE A 236 3.38 29.98 -15.69
CA ILE A 236 2.13 29.28 -15.39
C ILE A 236 1.79 28.36 -16.56
N ASP A 237 2.28 27.12 -16.53
CA ASP A 237 1.67 26.03 -17.29
C ASP A 237 0.56 25.34 -16.49
N SER A 238 -0.56 25.07 -17.15
CA SER A 238 -1.86 24.67 -16.59
C SER A 238 -1.95 23.22 -16.06
N ASN A 239 -0.85 22.46 -16.07
CA ASN A 239 -0.84 21.01 -15.76
C ASN A 239 0.24 20.58 -14.74
N THR A 240 0.83 21.53 -14.02
CA THR A 240 1.96 21.23 -13.11
C THR A 240 1.54 20.67 -11.77
N VAL A 241 2.18 19.56 -11.38
CA VAL A 241 2.14 19.02 -10.02
C VAL A 241 3.21 19.72 -9.18
N GLN A 242 2.85 20.16 -7.98
CA GLN A 242 3.75 20.83 -7.05
C GLN A 242 4.12 19.90 -5.91
N CYS A 243 5.41 19.84 -5.55
CA CYS A 243 5.88 19.11 -4.37
C CYS A 243 6.21 20.10 -3.26
N LEU A 244 5.58 19.94 -2.09
CA LEU A 244 5.72 20.80 -0.93
C LEU A 244 6.31 20.01 0.24
N HIS A 245 7.42 20.48 0.80
CA HIS A 245 7.89 19.97 2.08
C HIS A 245 6.99 20.52 3.18
N LEU A 246 6.31 19.64 3.92
CA LEU A 246 5.37 20.01 4.96
C LEU A 246 5.56 19.10 6.18
N PRO A 247 6.54 19.41 7.05
CA PRO A 247 6.71 18.74 8.34
C PRO A 247 5.52 19.05 9.24
N TRP A 248 4.79 18.00 9.66
CA TRP A 248 3.47 18.13 10.28
C TRP A 248 3.52 18.83 11.64
N GLU A 249 4.60 18.62 12.38
CA GLU A 249 4.79 19.15 13.74
C GLU A 249 5.02 20.66 13.76
N SER A 250 5.40 21.24 12.61
CA SER A 250 5.79 22.65 12.49
C SER A 250 5.03 23.40 11.39
N ALA A 251 4.02 22.76 10.79
CA ALA A 251 3.16 23.38 9.79
C ALA A 251 2.37 24.55 10.40
N ALA A 252 2.60 25.75 9.87
CA ALA A 252 1.90 26.96 10.30
C ALA A 252 0.60 27.16 9.53
N GLU A 253 -0.48 27.53 10.24
CA GLU A 253 -1.82 27.71 9.69
C GLU A 253 -1.86 28.71 8.52
N ASN A 254 -1.11 29.80 8.63
CA ASN A 254 -1.04 30.85 7.61
C ASN A 254 -0.50 30.35 6.26
N GLY A 255 0.42 29.39 6.25
CA GLY A 255 0.96 28.78 5.02
C GLY A 255 -0.04 27.84 4.37
N LEU A 256 -0.81 27.13 5.18
CA LEU A 256 -1.86 26.20 4.75
C LEU A 256 -3.09 26.92 4.17
N GLN A 257 -3.48 28.06 4.75
CA GLN A 257 -4.57 28.89 4.24
C GLN A 257 -4.29 29.45 2.83
N GLN A 258 -3.02 29.70 2.48
CA GLN A 258 -2.62 30.18 1.16
C GLN A 258 -2.79 29.14 0.04
N ILE A 259 -2.80 27.84 0.39
CA ILE A 259 -2.95 26.74 -0.58
C ILE A 259 -4.36 26.76 -1.18
N ASN A 260 -5.38 27.00 -0.34
CA ASN A 260 -6.81 27.08 -0.67
C ASN A 260 -7.28 26.05 -1.73
N PRO A 261 -7.03 24.74 -1.56
CA PRO A 261 -7.39 23.72 -2.53
C PRO A 261 -8.90 23.49 -2.56
N ASP A 262 -9.50 22.99 -3.64
CA ASP A 262 -10.92 22.57 -3.70
C ASP A 262 -11.16 21.22 -3.00
N ILE A 263 -10.15 20.33 -3.03
CA ILE A 263 -10.20 18.97 -2.49
C ILE A 263 -8.92 18.73 -1.66
N VAL A 264 -9.09 18.13 -0.48
CA VAL A 264 -8.00 17.79 0.42
C VAL A 264 -7.99 16.29 0.62
N ILE A 265 -6.84 15.65 0.43
CA ILE A 265 -6.67 14.21 0.55
C ILE A 265 -5.76 13.95 1.74
N VAL A 266 -6.22 13.14 2.68
CA VAL A 266 -5.54 12.84 3.94
C VAL A 266 -5.57 11.33 4.22
N TRP A 267 -4.44 10.79 4.67
CA TRP A 267 -4.34 9.37 5.03
C TRP A 267 -4.74 9.13 6.49
N VAL A 268 -5.50 8.06 6.75
CA VAL A 268 -6.03 7.78 8.11
C VAL A 268 -5.02 7.11 9.02
N GLN A 269 -3.96 6.47 8.48
CA GLN A 269 -2.83 6.03 9.29
C GLN A 269 -2.14 7.21 10.02
N MET A 270 -2.29 8.46 9.55
CA MET A 270 -1.86 9.66 10.28
C MET A 270 -2.71 10.00 11.51
N LEU A 271 -3.98 9.57 11.58
CA LEU A 271 -4.87 9.97 12.68
C LEU A 271 -4.53 9.33 14.02
N PHE A 272 -3.84 8.19 14.02
CA PHE A 272 -3.29 7.61 15.25
C PHE A 272 -2.13 8.44 15.81
N MET A 273 -1.33 9.09 14.93
CA MET A 273 -0.27 10.04 15.31
C MET A 273 -0.83 11.42 15.69
N ILE A 274 -2.01 11.81 15.20
CA ILE A 274 -2.66 13.09 15.54
C ILE A 274 -3.02 13.17 17.03
N HIS A 275 -3.26 12.04 17.72
CA HIS A 275 -3.46 12.07 19.18
C HIS A 275 -2.16 12.25 19.97
N CYS A 276 -1.01 11.92 19.39
CA CYS A 276 0.29 11.96 20.09
C CYS A 276 1.17 13.16 19.73
N VAL A 277 0.98 13.83 18.58
CA VAL A 277 1.98 14.83 18.11
C VAL A 277 1.42 16.11 17.48
N CYS A 278 0.19 16.20 16.96
CA CYS A 278 -0.22 17.35 16.13
C CYS A 278 -1.42 18.15 16.65
N HIS A 279 -1.20 19.03 17.64
CA HIS A 279 -2.20 20.02 18.07
C HIS A 279 -2.45 21.09 16.96
N THR A 280 -1.42 21.47 16.20
CA THR A 280 -1.44 22.61 15.25
C THR A 280 -2.21 22.32 13.95
N LEU A 281 -2.06 21.11 13.39
CA LEU A 281 -2.84 20.67 12.23
C LEU A 281 -4.32 20.47 12.59
N PHE A 282 -4.60 20.10 13.84
CA PHE A 282 -5.95 19.95 14.37
C PHE A 282 -6.64 21.30 14.61
N GLU A 283 -5.91 22.31 15.07
CA GLU A 283 -6.42 23.70 15.18
C GLU A 283 -6.71 24.32 13.80
N SER A 284 -5.93 23.95 12.79
CA SER A 284 -6.13 24.35 11.37
C SER A 284 -7.18 23.50 10.64
N TRP A 285 -7.65 22.41 11.25
CA TRP A 285 -8.54 21.41 10.66
C TRP A 285 -9.94 21.90 10.29
N PRO A 286 -10.60 22.80 11.08
CA PRO A 286 -11.88 23.38 10.70
C PRO A 286 -11.86 24.11 9.34
N PHE A 287 -10.70 24.65 8.95
CA PHE A 287 -10.53 25.27 7.63
C PHE A 287 -10.59 24.24 6.50
N PHE A 288 -9.98 23.06 6.69
CA PHE A 288 -9.96 21.99 5.69
C PHE A 288 -11.25 21.18 5.62
N LEU A 289 -12.03 21.14 6.70
CA LEU A 289 -13.32 20.42 6.77
C LEU A 289 -14.42 21.00 5.87
N THR A 290 -14.27 22.21 5.36
CA THR A 290 -15.21 22.80 4.38
C THR A 290 -15.11 22.17 2.99
N LYS A 291 -14.15 21.26 2.77
CA LYS A 291 -13.78 20.73 1.44
C LYS A 291 -13.63 19.21 1.50
N ILE A 292 -13.89 18.54 0.36
CA ILE A 292 -13.98 17.06 0.30
C ILE A 292 -12.69 16.45 0.85
N ALA A 293 -12.80 15.77 2.00
CA ALA A 293 -11.76 14.96 2.61
C ALA A 293 -12.05 13.48 2.32
N VAL A 294 -11.23 12.85 1.47
CA VAL A 294 -11.27 11.41 1.27
C VAL A 294 -10.34 10.76 2.28
N MET A 295 -10.91 9.95 3.15
CA MET A 295 -10.23 9.25 4.24
C MET A 295 -10.34 7.74 4.05
N MET A 296 -9.21 7.04 4.03
CA MET A 296 -9.14 5.59 3.93
C MET A 296 -8.28 4.98 5.06
N ASP A 297 -8.88 4.07 5.83
CA ASP A 297 -8.25 3.32 6.92
C ASP A 297 -8.12 1.84 6.52
N LEU A 298 -7.02 1.21 6.96
CA LEU A 298 -6.72 -0.20 6.76
C LEU A 298 -6.19 -0.83 8.07
N TRP A 299 -6.80 -0.60 9.24
CA TRP A 299 -6.46 -1.38 10.46
C TRP A 299 -7.63 -1.67 11.42
N VAL A 300 -7.40 -2.64 12.33
CA VAL A 300 -8.34 -3.61 12.94
C VAL A 300 -9.24 -3.09 14.09
N ASN A 301 -9.40 -1.79 14.34
CA ASN A 301 -10.27 -1.34 15.45
C ASN A 301 -11.07 -0.06 15.14
N GLN A 302 -12.11 -0.21 14.32
CA GLN A 302 -12.82 0.91 13.68
C GLN A 302 -13.89 1.60 14.54
N HIS A 303 -14.36 1.00 15.63
CA HIS A 303 -15.57 1.48 16.32
C HIS A 303 -15.36 2.78 17.11
N GLU A 304 -14.25 2.92 17.83
CA GLU A 304 -13.98 4.10 18.67
C GLU A 304 -13.53 5.31 17.82
N ILE A 305 -12.71 5.05 16.80
CA ILE A 305 -12.23 6.06 15.85
C ILE A 305 -13.42 6.65 15.09
N MET A 306 -14.29 5.81 14.55
CA MET A 306 -15.47 6.24 13.79
C MET A 306 -16.46 7.04 14.66
N SER A 307 -16.70 6.62 15.91
CA SER A 307 -17.58 7.36 16.84
C SER A 307 -17.06 8.76 17.16
N ARG A 308 -15.74 8.90 17.38
CA ARG A 308 -15.12 10.21 17.68
C ARG A 308 -15.04 11.10 16.45
N MET A 309 -14.76 10.54 15.29
CA MET A 309 -14.77 11.26 14.01
C MET A 309 -16.16 11.78 13.64
N MET A 310 -17.19 10.96 13.82
CA MET A 310 -18.59 11.37 13.64
C MET A 310 -19.01 12.47 14.63
N GLN A 311 -18.48 12.46 15.85
CA GLN A 311 -18.69 13.55 16.82
C GLN A 311 -18.02 14.86 16.37
N ILE A 312 -16.79 14.81 15.86
CA ILE A 312 -16.06 15.98 15.35
C ILE A 312 -16.78 16.58 14.14
N CYS A 313 -17.25 15.74 13.21
CA CYS A 313 -17.94 16.21 12.00
C CYS A 313 -19.34 16.80 12.29
N ARG A 314 -20.05 16.31 13.33
CA ARG A 314 -21.35 16.86 13.75
C ARG A 314 -21.28 18.27 14.33
N MET A 315 -20.09 18.75 14.72
CA MET A 315 -19.94 20.11 15.26
C MET A 315 -19.95 21.20 14.18
N ASP A 316 -19.77 20.84 12.90
CA ASP A 316 -19.73 21.81 11.80
C ASP A 316 -21.06 21.82 11.03
N SER A 317 -21.80 22.92 11.15
CA SER A 317 -23.20 23.06 10.69
C SER A 317 -23.32 23.67 9.28
N GLN A 318 -22.22 23.76 8.53
CA GLN A 318 -22.14 24.50 7.26
C GLN A 318 -21.90 23.61 6.03
N GLY A 319 -22.78 22.63 5.78
CA GLY A 319 -22.95 22.05 4.44
C GLY A 319 -21.74 21.34 3.82
N CYS A 320 -20.82 20.81 4.63
CA CYS A 320 -19.64 20.08 4.17
C CYS A 320 -20.04 18.75 3.49
N LEU A 321 -19.61 18.53 2.25
CA LEU A 321 -19.72 17.21 1.60
C LEU A 321 -18.48 16.38 1.96
N LEU A 322 -18.51 15.76 3.14
CA LEU A 322 -17.47 14.84 3.57
C LEU A 322 -17.71 13.45 2.94
N LEU A 323 -16.94 13.09 1.92
CA LEU A 323 -17.00 11.75 1.33
C LEU A 323 -16.11 10.79 2.14
N ILE A 324 -16.64 10.27 3.25
CA ILE A 324 -15.97 9.20 3.99
C ILE A 324 -16.13 7.88 3.22
N LEU A 325 -15.11 7.48 2.47
CA LEU A 325 -15.04 6.14 1.87
C LEU A 325 -14.53 5.13 2.91
N LEU A 326 -15.45 4.60 3.72
CA LEU A 326 -15.16 3.50 4.63
C LEU A 326 -15.07 2.19 3.85
N LEU A 327 -13.86 1.66 3.70
CA LEU A 327 -13.67 0.26 3.29
C LEU A 327 -13.65 -0.62 4.54
N TRP A 328 -14.65 -1.46 4.66
CA TRP A 328 -14.66 -2.58 5.60
C TRP A 328 -13.85 -3.72 4.98
N PHE A 329 -12.53 -3.73 5.18
CA PHE A 329 -11.73 -4.92 4.87
C PHE A 329 -11.88 -5.91 6.03
N VAL A 330 -13.01 -6.62 6.07
CA VAL A 330 -13.02 -7.92 6.72
C VAL A 330 -12.33 -8.85 5.75
N ILE A 331 -11.32 -9.58 6.23
CA ILE A 331 -10.78 -10.76 5.55
C ILE A 331 -11.90 -11.82 5.54
N SER A 332 -12.87 -11.63 4.66
CA SER A 332 -13.85 -12.60 4.26
C SER A 332 -14.43 -12.10 2.96
N THR A 333 -14.13 -12.88 1.92
CA THR A 333 -14.82 -12.92 0.64
C THR A 333 -16.24 -12.37 0.71
N HIS A 334 -16.49 -11.21 0.11
CA HIS A 334 -17.58 -11.00 -0.85
C HIS A 334 -17.50 -9.60 -1.46
N LEU A 335 -17.62 -9.61 -2.80
CA LEU A 335 -17.99 -8.52 -3.71
C LEU A 335 -18.67 -7.32 -3.03
N ILE A 336 -18.12 -6.11 -3.20
CA ILE A 336 -18.85 -4.87 -2.92
C ILE A 336 -19.57 -4.45 -4.22
N VAL A 337 -20.89 -4.54 -4.19
CA VAL A 337 -21.80 -3.95 -5.16
C VAL A 337 -22.13 -2.53 -4.67
N PHE A 338 -21.88 -1.53 -5.49
CA PHE A 338 -22.44 -0.20 -5.28
C PHE A 338 -23.92 -0.23 -5.66
N LEU A 339 -24.82 0.09 -4.72
CA LEU A 339 -26.19 0.50 -5.03
C LEU A 339 -26.29 2.03 -4.87
N PRO A 340 -27.12 2.68 -5.71
CA PRO A 340 -27.03 4.11 -6.05
C PRO A 340 -27.33 5.07 -4.90
#